data_AF-A0A3C1S2C3-F1
#
_entry.id   AF-A0A3C1S2C3-F1
#
_cell.length_a   1.000
_cell.length_b   1.000
_cell.length_c   1.000
_cell.angle_alpha   90.00
_cell.angle_beta   90.00
_cell.angle_gamma   90.00
#
_symmetry.space_group_name_H-M   'P 1'
#
loop_
_entity.id
_entity.type
_entity.pdbx_description
1 polymer ?
#
loop_
_entity_poly.entity_id
_entity_poly.type
_entity_poly.pdbx_seq_one_letter_code
_entity_poly.pdbx_strand_id
1 'polypeptide(L)'
;MFISDSNYNCDRIMKTSTILNVIILAVFFEVTVSCVDNNDYSLPQININEPKIIANTSISGIIRIFNDQANDVLDFSTIQKDELVIEGYVVSSDEAGNMYKILSIQDKPEDPTAAIQLIVDDTDMYTFFNVGRKVFVPLNGLGMHNNNGVLEIGKLDGGLWIEFLL
;
A
#
# COMPACT_ATOMS: atom_id res chain seq x y z
N MET A 1 60.92 -40.53 68.81
CA MET A 1 62.10 -40.33 67.96
C MET A 1 61.57 -39.80 66.64
N PHE A 2 61.47 -38.47 66.52
CA PHE A 2 62.19 -37.63 65.53
C PHE A 2 61.62 -37.80 64.10
N ILE A 3 61.34 -36.80 63.26
CA ILE A 3 61.71 -35.38 63.20
C ILE A 3 60.93 -34.72 62.01
N SER A 4 60.76 -33.39 62.09
CA SER A 4 60.67 -32.34 61.04
C SER A 4 59.62 -32.28 59.93
N ASP A 5 58.91 -31.15 59.96
CA ASP A 5 58.88 -30.06 58.97
C ASP A 5 58.31 -30.23 57.55
N SER A 6 57.41 -29.28 57.27
CA SER A 6 57.35 -28.42 56.08
C SER A 6 57.47 -29.09 54.72
N ASN A 7 56.45 -28.95 53.88
CA ASN A 7 56.56 -28.09 52.71
C ASN A 7 55.23 -28.05 51.94
N TYR A 8 54.78 -26.81 51.72
CA TYR A 8 53.77 -26.37 50.78
C TYR A 8 53.78 -27.22 49.50
N ASN A 9 52.63 -27.77 49.11
CA ASN A 9 52.49 -28.29 47.75
C ASN A 9 51.30 -27.65 47.03
N CYS A 10 51.63 -27.18 45.84
CA CYS A 10 51.00 -26.15 45.04
C CYS A 10 49.97 -26.77 44.09
N ASP A 11 48.85 -27.28 44.61
CA ASP A 11 47.87 -27.99 43.77
C ASP A 11 46.57 -27.20 43.50
N ARG A 12 46.53 -25.89 43.84
CA ARG A 12 45.29 -25.10 43.78
C ARG A 12 45.22 -24.04 42.68
N ILE A 13 46.00 -24.16 41.59
CA ILE A 13 46.11 -23.07 40.59
C ILE A 13 45.50 -23.39 39.22
N MET A 14 45.17 -24.64 38.87
CA MET A 14 44.65 -24.96 37.52
C MET A 14 43.12 -25.04 37.34
N LYS A 15 42.30 -24.86 38.38
CA LYS A 15 40.82 -25.02 38.26
C LYS A 15 40.02 -23.72 38.27
N THR A 16 40.62 -22.61 38.69
CA THR A 16 39.91 -21.34 38.86
C THR A 16 39.69 -20.61 37.52
N SER A 17 40.57 -20.79 36.53
CA SER A 17 40.48 -20.15 35.20
C SER A 17 39.34 -20.69 34.34
N THR A 18 39.10 -22.00 34.35
CA THR A 18 38.01 -22.62 33.57
C THR A 18 36.64 -22.32 34.19
N ILE A 19 36.55 -22.31 35.52
CA ILE A 19 35.32 -21.95 36.25
C ILE A 19 34.98 -20.47 36.04
N LEU A 20 35.97 -19.58 36.04
CA LEU A 20 35.77 -18.15 35.76
C LEU A 20 35.25 -17.92 34.34
N ASN A 21 35.79 -18.64 33.34
CA ASN A 21 35.33 -18.55 31.96
C ASN A 21 33.90 -19.09 31.78
N VAL A 22 33.51 -20.13 32.51
CA VAL A 22 32.13 -20.67 32.51
C VAL A 22 31.16 -19.69 33.17
N ILE A 23 31.57 -19.02 34.24
CA ILE A 23 30.76 -17.98 34.90
C ILE A 23 30.58 -16.76 33.98
N ILE A 24 31.64 -16.33 33.29
CA ILE A 24 31.58 -15.23 32.30
C ILE A 24 30.64 -15.60 31.14
N LEU A 25 30.66 -16.86 30.67
CA LEU A 25 29.77 -17.32 29.60
C LEU A 25 28.31 -17.38 30.04
N ALA A 26 28.04 -17.75 31.30
CA ALA A 26 26.69 -17.82 31.86
C ALA A 26 26.07 -16.42 32.04
N VAL A 27 26.86 -15.44 32.51
CA VAL A 27 26.41 -14.04 32.67
C VAL A 27 26.12 -13.38 31.32
N PHE A 28 26.81 -13.78 30.24
CA PHE A 28 26.55 -13.27 28.89
C PHE A 28 25.24 -13.78 28.28
N PHE A 29 24.70 -14.90 28.79
CA PHE A 29 23.45 -15.50 28.31
C PHE A 29 22.20 -14.76 28.84
N GLU A 30 22.33 -14.02 29.94
CA GLU A 30 21.20 -13.30 30.56
C GLU A 30 20.83 -11.99 29.84
N VAL A 31 21.72 -11.45 29.00
CA VAL A 31 21.53 -10.12 28.37
C VAL A 31 20.68 -10.15 27.08
N THR A 32 20.28 -11.33 26.58
CA THR A 32 19.54 -11.46 25.30
C THR A 32 18.03 -11.54 25.45
N VAL A 33 17.47 -11.31 26.65
CA VAL A 33 16.01 -11.28 26.88
C VAL A 33 15.54 -9.86 27.14
N SER A 34 15.84 -8.93 26.23
CA SER A 34 15.03 -7.72 26.11
C SER A 34 13.76 -8.10 25.33
N CYS A 35 12.76 -8.64 26.03
CA CYS A 35 11.40 -8.47 25.56
C CYS A 35 11.13 -6.98 25.59
N VAL A 36 11.13 -6.34 24.42
CA VAL A 36 10.42 -5.08 24.26
C VAL A 36 9.00 -5.36 24.71
N ASP A 37 8.53 -4.67 25.74
CA ASP A 37 7.11 -4.64 26.04
C ASP A 37 6.41 -4.23 24.76
N ASN A 38 5.48 -5.08 24.31
CA ASN A 38 4.62 -4.79 23.17
C ASN A 38 3.78 -3.57 23.57
N ASN A 39 4.34 -2.38 23.42
CA ASN A 39 3.68 -1.12 23.63
C ASN A 39 2.38 -1.21 22.84
N ASP A 40 1.27 -1.19 23.58
CA ASP A 40 -0.07 -1.25 23.03
C ASP A 40 -0.27 0.08 22.29
N TYR A 41 0.16 0.10 21.01
CA TYR A 41 -0.03 1.21 20.09
C TYR A 41 -1.51 1.27 19.78
N SER A 42 -2.26 1.89 20.70
CA SER A 42 -3.61 2.34 20.42
C SER A 42 -3.52 3.41 19.34
N LEU A 43 -3.85 3.05 18.11
CA LEU A 43 -4.02 4.01 17.03
C LEU A 43 -5.03 5.06 17.52
N PRO A 44 -4.72 6.37 17.43
CA PRO A 44 -5.68 7.40 17.76
C PRO A 44 -6.96 7.16 16.94
N GLN A 45 -8.13 7.33 17.55
CA GLN A 45 -9.39 7.14 16.83
C GLN A 45 -9.47 8.16 15.69
N ILE A 46 -9.24 7.67 14.47
CA ILE A 46 -9.31 8.47 13.26
C ILE A 46 -10.79 8.67 12.97
N ASN A 47 -11.27 9.90 13.09
CA ASN A 47 -12.62 10.26 12.64
C ASN A 47 -12.60 10.31 11.10
N ILE A 48 -12.88 9.18 10.47
CA ILE A 48 -13.02 9.09 9.03
C ILE A 48 -14.39 9.68 8.69
N ASN A 49 -14.41 10.98 8.38
CA ASN A 49 -15.59 11.62 7.85
C ASN A 49 -15.70 11.24 6.37
N GLU A 50 -16.28 10.08 6.09
CA GLU A 50 -16.44 9.61 4.71
C GLU A 50 -17.33 10.59 3.92
N PRO A 51 -16.96 10.93 2.67
CA PRO A 51 -17.83 11.70 1.80
C PRO A 51 -19.19 11.01 1.70
N LYS A 52 -20.29 11.76 1.81
CA LYS A 52 -21.64 11.23 1.57
C LYS A 52 -21.93 11.10 0.07
N ILE A 53 -21.01 10.48 -0.66
CA ILE A 53 -21.11 10.16 -2.08
C ILE A 53 -21.40 8.66 -2.14
N ILE A 54 -22.45 8.28 -2.88
CA ILE A 54 -22.87 6.88 -3.01
C ILE A 54 -22.46 6.41 -4.40
N ALA A 55 -21.56 5.44 -4.46
CA ALA A 55 -21.28 4.75 -5.72
C ALA A 55 -22.53 3.99 -6.17
N ASN A 56 -22.94 4.19 -7.42
CA ASN A 56 -24.10 3.53 -8.01
C ASN A 56 -23.70 2.54 -9.13
N THR A 57 -22.41 2.46 -9.43
CA THR A 57 -21.84 1.51 -10.38
C THR A 57 -20.47 1.03 -9.89
N SER A 58 -19.93 0.02 -10.56
CA SER A 58 -18.63 -0.60 -10.24
C SER A 58 -17.69 -0.56 -11.43
N ILE A 59 -16.39 -0.63 -11.17
CA ILE A 59 -15.35 -0.71 -12.22
C ILE A 59 -15.63 -1.87 -13.18
N SER A 60 -15.91 -3.06 -12.66
CA SER A 60 -16.27 -4.21 -13.50
C SER A 60 -17.54 -3.98 -14.34
N GLY A 61 -18.52 -3.25 -13.79
CA GLY A 61 -19.75 -2.91 -14.49
C GLY A 61 -19.51 -2.02 -15.70
N ILE A 62 -18.69 -0.97 -15.56
CA ILE A 62 -18.36 -0.07 -16.66
C ILE A 62 -17.48 -0.73 -17.73
N ILE A 63 -16.55 -1.61 -17.33
CA ILE A 63 -15.74 -2.41 -18.26
C ILE A 63 -16.63 -3.32 -19.11
N ARG A 64 -17.63 -3.96 -18.49
CA ARG A 64 -18.58 -4.79 -19.23
C ARG A 64 -19.35 -3.95 -20.26
N ILE A 65 -19.86 -2.78 -19.87
CA ILE A 65 -20.59 -1.90 -20.79
C ILE A 65 -19.71 -1.51 -21.99
N PHE A 66 -18.44 -1.19 -21.76
CA PHE A 66 -17.50 -0.88 -22.84
C PHE A 66 -17.27 -2.06 -23.77
N ASN A 67 -17.01 -3.25 -23.22
CA ASN A 67 -16.80 -4.46 -24.04
C ASN A 67 -18.05 -4.87 -24.83
N ASP A 68 -19.25 -4.57 -24.32
CA ASP A 68 -20.51 -4.81 -25.01
C ASP A 68 -20.78 -3.79 -26.13
N GLN A 69 -20.14 -2.60 -26.08
CA GLN A 69 -20.22 -1.60 -27.14
C GLN A 69 -19.19 -1.88 -28.23
N ALA A 70 -19.60 -1.71 -29.50
CA ALA A 70 -18.72 -1.87 -30.66
C ALA A 70 -17.95 -0.58 -31.02
N ASN A 71 -17.89 0.39 -30.10
CA ASN A 71 -17.26 1.69 -30.33
C ASN A 71 -15.87 1.73 -29.69
N ASP A 72 -14.95 2.49 -30.28
CA ASP A 72 -13.59 2.68 -29.74
C ASP A 72 -13.58 3.51 -28.44
N VAL A 73 -14.60 4.35 -28.25
CA VAL A 73 -14.77 5.22 -27.10
C VAL A 73 -16.18 5.07 -26.55
N LEU A 74 -16.30 4.84 -25.24
CA LEU A 74 -17.55 4.89 -24.49
C LEU A 74 -17.73 6.28 -23.88
N ASP A 75 -18.83 6.95 -24.20
CA ASP A 75 -19.22 8.20 -23.55
C ASP A 75 -20.21 7.90 -22.40
N PHE A 76 -19.78 8.14 -21.16
CA PHE A 76 -20.59 7.87 -19.98
C PHE A 76 -21.87 8.71 -19.91
N SER A 77 -21.90 9.87 -20.56
CA SER A 77 -23.10 10.73 -20.60
C SER A 77 -24.25 10.11 -21.40
N THR A 78 -23.96 9.11 -22.24
CA THR A 78 -24.95 8.41 -23.08
C THR A 78 -25.59 7.21 -22.39
N ILE A 79 -25.02 6.73 -21.28
CA ILE A 79 -25.42 5.47 -20.65
C ILE A 79 -26.69 5.65 -19.82
N GLN A 80 -26.75 6.70 -19.00
CA GLN A 80 -27.89 6.99 -18.13
C GLN A 80 -28.08 8.49 -17.96
N LYS A 81 -29.29 8.88 -17.57
CA LYS A 81 -29.65 10.30 -17.32
C LYS A 81 -29.11 10.80 -15.97
N ASP A 82 -28.89 9.90 -15.03
CA ASP A 82 -28.41 10.20 -13.69
C ASP A 82 -26.88 10.12 -13.62
N GLU A 83 -26.30 10.76 -12.60
CA GLU A 83 -24.85 10.82 -12.41
C GLU A 83 -24.27 9.45 -12.05
N LEU A 84 -23.36 8.92 -12.87
CA LEU A 84 -22.66 7.67 -12.58
C LEU A 84 -21.45 7.95 -11.71
N VAL A 85 -21.32 7.18 -10.64
CA VAL A 85 -20.19 7.28 -9.71
C VAL A 85 -19.66 5.87 -9.44
N ILE A 86 -18.36 5.67 -9.70
CA ILE A 86 -17.64 4.46 -9.29
C ILE A 86 -16.88 4.70 -8.00
N GLU A 87 -16.67 3.63 -7.25
CA GLU A 87 -15.68 3.57 -6.17
C GLU A 87 -14.48 2.72 -6.60
N GLY A 88 -13.31 3.06 -6.06
CA GLY A 88 -12.09 2.27 -6.26
C GLY A 88 -11.01 2.61 -5.23
N TYR A 89 -9.94 1.83 -5.25
CA TYR A 89 -8.79 1.94 -4.36
C TYR A 89 -7.55 2.28 -5.16
N VAL A 90 -6.81 3.31 -4.75
CA VAL A 90 -5.59 3.76 -5.45
C VAL A 90 -4.50 2.70 -5.35
N VAL A 91 -3.85 2.38 -6.47
CA VAL A 91 -2.77 1.36 -6.52
C VAL A 91 -1.41 1.92 -6.91
N SER A 92 -1.37 3.14 -7.45
CA SER A 92 -0.14 3.78 -7.92
C SER A 92 0.21 5.01 -7.08
N SER A 93 1.52 5.20 -6.86
CA SER A 93 2.10 6.44 -6.33
C SER A 93 3.01 7.03 -7.41
N ASP A 94 2.78 8.27 -7.79
CA ASP A 94 3.60 9.08 -8.70
C ASP A 94 4.81 9.72 -7.99
N GLU A 95 5.09 9.36 -6.72
CA GLU A 95 6.21 9.88 -5.91
C GLU A 95 7.58 9.78 -6.60
N ALA A 96 7.78 8.76 -7.45
CA ALA A 96 9.01 8.58 -8.23
C ALA A 96 9.03 9.36 -9.56
N GLY A 97 7.99 10.13 -9.88
CA GLY A 97 7.84 10.89 -11.13
C GLY A 97 7.55 10.04 -12.38
N ASN A 98 7.27 8.75 -12.21
CA ASN A 98 7.11 7.80 -13.32
C ASN A 98 5.67 7.65 -13.83
N MET A 99 4.67 8.10 -13.06
CA MET A 99 3.25 8.05 -13.42
C MET A 99 2.70 9.47 -13.51
N TYR A 100 3.13 10.19 -14.54
CA TYR A 100 2.71 11.57 -14.76
C TYR A 100 1.24 11.61 -15.16
N LYS A 101 0.40 12.27 -14.35
CA LYS A 101 -1.02 12.55 -14.64
C LYS A 101 -1.91 11.32 -14.85
N ILE A 102 -1.50 10.17 -14.31
CA ILE A 102 -2.25 8.92 -14.39
C ILE A 102 -2.44 8.37 -12.97
N LEU A 103 -3.70 8.12 -12.61
CA LEU A 103 -4.06 7.46 -11.36
C LEU A 103 -4.64 6.07 -11.65
N SER A 104 -3.94 5.03 -11.23
CA SER A 104 -4.45 3.66 -11.33
C SER A 104 -5.32 3.34 -10.12
N ILE A 105 -6.53 2.81 -10.36
CA ILE A 105 -7.45 2.38 -9.30
C ILE A 105 -7.96 0.95 -9.55
N GLN A 106 -8.22 0.22 -8.48
CA GLN A 106 -8.76 -1.15 -8.51
C GLN A 106 -10.06 -1.27 -7.71
N ASP A 107 -10.84 -2.31 -7.99
CA ASP A 107 -12.19 -2.50 -7.40
C ASP A 107 -12.17 -2.89 -5.92
N LYS A 108 -11.13 -3.58 -5.45
CA LYS A 108 -11.00 -4.05 -4.06
C LYS A 108 -9.58 -3.89 -3.55
N PRO A 109 -9.34 -3.64 -2.26
CA PRO A 109 -7.99 -3.52 -1.71
C PRO A 109 -7.24 -4.86 -1.71
N GLU A 110 -7.96 -5.97 -1.51
CA GLU A 110 -7.44 -7.34 -1.49
C GLU A 110 -8.12 -8.15 -2.61
N ASP A 111 -7.33 -8.96 -3.31
CA ASP A 111 -7.77 -9.78 -4.46
C ASP A 111 -8.62 -9.02 -5.50
N PRO A 112 -8.06 -7.96 -6.14
CA PRO A 112 -8.78 -7.16 -7.11
C PRO A 112 -9.16 -7.97 -8.34
N THR A 113 -10.33 -7.69 -8.90
CA THR A 113 -10.83 -8.36 -10.11
C THR A 113 -10.84 -7.46 -11.33
N ALA A 114 -10.80 -6.14 -11.12
CA ALA A 114 -10.77 -5.15 -12.17
C ALA A 114 -9.96 -3.93 -11.75
N ALA A 115 -9.26 -3.34 -12.72
CA ALA A 115 -8.53 -2.11 -12.55
C ALA A 115 -8.69 -1.23 -13.79
N ILE A 116 -8.60 0.08 -13.59
CA ILE A 116 -8.64 1.09 -14.64
C ILE A 116 -7.63 2.18 -14.33
N GLN A 117 -7.30 2.96 -15.36
CA GLN A 117 -6.50 4.17 -15.21
C GLN A 117 -7.38 5.40 -15.38
N LEU A 118 -7.15 6.42 -14.57
CA LEU A 118 -7.76 7.73 -14.70
C LEU A 118 -6.69 8.70 -15.20
N ILE A 119 -6.98 9.40 -16.29
CA ILE A 119 -6.16 10.50 -16.78
C ILE A 119 -6.59 11.76 -16.03
N VAL A 120 -5.70 12.29 -15.21
CA VAL A 120 -5.99 13.43 -14.33
C VAL A 120 -4.96 14.53 -14.55
N ASP A 121 -5.43 15.71 -14.93
CA ASP A 121 -4.56 16.85 -15.23
C ASP A 121 -4.14 17.60 -13.95
N ASP A 122 -3.39 16.92 -13.08
CA ASP A 122 -2.83 17.49 -11.86
C ASP A 122 -1.38 17.03 -11.66
N THR A 123 -0.55 17.87 -11.06
CA THR A 123 0.89 17.65 -10.90
C THR A 123 1.29 17.11 -9.53
N ASP A 124 0.43 17.27 -8.51
CA ASP A 124 0.76 16.89 -7.12
C ASP A 124 -0.16 15.79 -6.58
N MET A 125 -0.50 14.81 -7.43
CA MET A 125 -1.45 13.75 -7.10
C MET A 125 -1.00 12.86 -5.92
N TYR A 126 0.31 12.59 -5.79
CA TYR A 126 0.87 11.82 -4.66
C TYR A 126 0.53 12.40 -3.29
N THR A 127 0.30 13.71 -3.20
CA THR A 127 -0.01 14.37 -1.92
C THR A 127 -1.43 14.09 -1.44
N PHE A 128 -2.34 13.77 -2.36
CA PHE A 128 -3.77 13.58 -2.08
C PHE A 128 -4.22 12.12 -2.25
N PHE A 129 -3.56 11.35 -3.11
CA PHE A 129 -3.96 10.01 -3.52
C PHE A 129 -2.94 8.94 -3.08
N ASN A 130 -2.86 8.73 -1.78
CA ASN A 130 -2.02 7.67 -1.22
C ASN A 130 -2.52 6.28 -1.67
N VAL A 131 -1.60 5.35 -1.90
CA VAL A 131 -1.92 3.94 -2.19
C VAL A 131 -2.84 3.36 -1.10
N GLY A 132 -3.86 2.62 -1.51
CA GLY A 132 -4.89 2.04 -0.64
C GLY A 132 -6.03 2.99 -0.27
N ARG A 133 -5.93 4.28 -0.62
CA ARG A 133 -7.03 5.23 -0.39
C ARG A 133 -8.24 4.87 -1.25
N LYS A 134 -9.42 4.85 -0.62
CA LYS A 134 -10.70 4.77 -1.32
C LYS A 134 -11.03 6.12 -1.97
N VAL A 135 -11.39 6.09 -3.25
CA VAL A 135 -11.78 7.25 -4.05
C VAL A 135 -13.13 7.03 -4.71
N PHE A 136 -13.86 8.12 -4.93
CA PHE A 136 -15.11 8.13 -5.69
C PHE A 136 -14.89 8.97 -6.95
N VAL A 137 -15.24 8.42 -8.11
CA VAL A 137 -15.04 9.08 -9.41
C VAL A 137 -16.40 9.30 -10.07
N PRO A 138 -16.88 10.55 -10.16
CA PRO A 138 -18.02 10.87 -10.99
C PRO A 138 -17.62 10.74 -12.46
N LEU A 139 -18.39 9.97 -13.23
CA LEU A 139 -18.10 9.63 -14.62
C LEU A 139 -18.79 10.54 -15.63
N ASN A 140 -19.68 11.42 -15.18
CA ASN A 140 -20.43 12.30 -16.06
C ASN A 140 -19.52 13.28 -16.81
N GLY A 141 -19.64 13.30 -18.14
CA GLY A 141 -18.78 14.11 -19.02
C GLY A 141 -17.38 13.52 -19.24
N LEU A 142 -17.10 12.34 -18.69
CA LEU A 142 -15.91 11.55 -19.00
C LEU A 142 -16.24 10.49 -20.04
N GLY A 143 -15.20 9.95 -20.65
CA GLY A 143 -15.27 8.78 -21.51
C GLY A 143 -14.32 7.71 -21.06
N MET A 144 -14.45 6.52 -21.65
CA MET A 144 -13.50 5.44 -21.51
C MET A 144 -13.05 4.96 -22.88
N HIS A 145 -11.76 4.72 -23.04
CA HIS A 145 -11.20 4.10 -24.24
C HIS A 145 -10.17 3.02 -23.87
N ASN A 146 -9.80 2.22 -24.86
CA ASN A 146 -8.73 1.24 -24.74
C ASN A 146 -7.44 1.79 -25.37
N ASN A 147 -6.42 2.01 -24.54
CA ASN A 147 -5.07 2.34 -24.96
C ASN A 147 -4.18 1.09 -24.91
N ASN A 148 -4.00 0.41 -26.04
CA ASN A 148 -3.07 -0.73 -26.18
C ASN A 148 -3.27 -1.85 -25.14
N GLY A 149 -4.52 -2.13 -24.74
CA GLY A 149 -4.89 -3.14 -23.76
C GLY A 149 -5.15 -2.58 -22.35
N VAL A 150 -4.94 -1.29 -22.13
CA VAL A 150 -5.22 -0.60 -20.87
C VAL A 150 -6.49 0.23 -21.01
N LEU A 151 -7.42 0.06 -20.08
CA LEU A 151 -8.66 0.85 -20.07
C LEU A 151 -8.42 2.15 -19.30
N GLU A 152 -8.65 3.27 -19.99
CA GLU A 152 -8.41 4.62 -19.49
C GLU A 152 -9.70 5.41 -19.46
N ILE A 153 -9.94 6.14 -18.36
CA ILE A 153 -11.02 7.11 -18.23
C ILE A 153 -10.43 8.52 -18.29
N GLY A 154 -11.04 9.37 -19.09
CA GLY A 154 -10.53 10.70 -19.36
C GLY A 154 -11.60 11.63 -19.94
N LYS A 155 -11.17 12.83 -20.32
CA LYS A 155 -12.07 13.87 -20.83
C LYS A 155 -12.45 13.62 -22.29
N LEU A 156 -13.72 13.88 -22.61
CA LEU A 156 -14.21 13.94 -23.99
C LEU A 156 -14.46 15.40 -24.41
N ASP A 157 -14.22 15.71 -25.67
CA ASP A 157 -14.71 16.94 -26.32
C ASP A 157 -15.50 16.57 -27.57
N GLY A 158 -16.79 16.93 -27.59
CA GLY A 158 -17.70 16.57 -28.67
C GLY A 158 -17.83 15.06 -28.93
N GLY A 159 -17.59 14.21 -27.92
CA GLY A 159 -17.60 12.75 -28.05
C GLY A 159 -16.28 12.14 -28.57
N LEU A 160 -15.25 12.96 -28.77
CA LEU A 160 -13.91 12.52 -29.13
C LEU A 160 -13.01 12.45 -27.90
N TRP A 161 -12.17 11.42 -27.86
CA TRP A 161 -11.15 11.25 -26.83
C TRP A 161 -10.09 12.36 -26.92
N ILE A 162 -9.76 12.97 -25.79
CA ILE A 162 -8.65 13.92 -25.69
C ILE A 162 -7.51 13.23 -24.95
N GLU A 163 -6.47 12.84 -25.70
CA GLU A 163 -5.29 12.18 -25.14
C GLU A 163 -4.52 13.11 -24.20
N PHE A 164 -4.45 14.41 -24.50
CA PHE A 164 -3.88 15.50 -23.69
C PHE A 164 -3.85 16.73 -24.61
N LEU A 165 -4.54 17.84 -24.30
CA LEU A 165 -4.23 19.17 -24.88
C LEU A 165 -5.05 20.29 -24.18
N LEU A 166 -4.34 21.04 -23.34
CA LEU A 166 -4.59 22.40 -22.78
C LEU A 166 -5.83 22.64 -21.88
#